data_AF-A0AA47MQS7-F1
#
_entry.id   AF-A0AA47MQS7-F1
#
_cell.length_a   1.000
_cell.length_b   1.000
_cell.length_c   1.000
_cell.angle_alpha   90.00
_cell.angle_beta   90.00
_cell.angle_gamma   90.00
#
_symmetry.space_group_name_H-M   'P 1'
#
loop_
_entity.id
_entity.type
_entity.pdbx_description
1 polymer ?
#
loop_
_entity_poly.entity_id
_entity_poly.type
_entity_poly.pdbx_seq_one_letter_code
_entity_poly.pdbx_strand_id
1 'polypeptide(L)'
;MAGAIIENMSTKKLVIFGVILLLFQAFSFMVGGLIAPGPTSVVHYLATKCVDTAKSHQSTKWFMPWGPNQCEKIRTFDEAMAKKIEANNIVFAVHIPLPNKEMSPWFQFILVILQFDIAFKMNNQIEDGALATVDVGLAYRDDSLSEWTEMAHSLEQRKLNCNFTTIKTYENEGRYYECDLLPFMEVGSVAHKYYLLNIRLPVHERKKVNVGIGEIKDIRLVGIHQNGGFTKVWFAMKTFLTPSILIIMIWYWRRITLMTRPPVLLEKVIFALGISMTFINIPVEWFSVGFNWTWMLLFGDIRQGIFYSMLLSFWIIFCGEHLMDQTERNRFSIYWKQVGPIVFGSFCLFIFDMCERGVQLTNPFYSIWASDVGTELAVSFLTLCVMAFIIVAGICACLYFLFLCFMVFQVFRNISGKRTSLPAMSKARRLHYEV
;
A
#
# COMPACT_ATOMS: atom_id res chain seq x y z
N MET A 1 -30.32 34.16 -16.74
CA MET A 1 -28.92 34.39 -16.34
C MET A 1 -28.09 33.36 -17.09
N ALA A 2 -27.40 33.79 -18.14
CA ALA A 2 -26.52 32.93 -18.93
C ALA A 2 -25.13 32.97 -18.29
N GLY A 3 -24.62 31.81 -17.84
CA GLY A 3 -23.30 31.69 -17.24
C GLY A 3 -23.26 30.62 -16.14
N ALA A 4 -22.07 30.12 -15.82
CA ALA A 4 -21.87 29.19 -14.71
C ALA A 4 -22.17 29.86 -13.35
N ILE A 5 -22.35 29.09 -12.28
CA ILE A 5 -22.59 29.65 -10.94
C ILE A 5 -21.41 30.52 -10.50
N ILE A 6 -20.18 30.07 -10.80
CA ILE A 6 -18.97 30.81 -10.47
C ILE A 6 -18.92 32.20 -11.13
N GLU A 7 -19.42 32.32 -12.36
CA GLU A 7 -19.46 33.58 -13.12
C GLU A 7 -20.51 34.56 -12.58
N ASN A 8 -21.59 34.04 -11.98
CA ASN A 8 -22.73 34.84 -11.50
C ASN A 8 -22.67 35.13 -9.99
N MET A 9 -21.68 34.58 -9.26
CA MET A 9 -21.54 34.82 -7.83
C MET A 9 -20.82 36.15 -7.54
N SER A 10 -21.44 36.99 -6.71
CA SER A 10 -20.75 38.16 -6.13
C SER A 10 -19.56 37.72 -5.27
N THR A 11 -18.52 38.55 -5.20
CA THR A 11 -17.34 38.34 -4.32
C THR A 11 -17.71 38.03 -2.87
N LYS A 12 -18.74 38.71 -2.31
CA LYS A 12 -19.22 38.44 -0.94
C LYS A 12 -19.70 36.98 -0.77
N LYS A 13 -20.47 36.44 -1.72
CA LYS A 13 -20.94 35.05 -1.69
C LYS A 13 -19.78 34.06 -1.86
N LEU A 14 -18.82 34.37 -2.74
CA LEU A 14 -17.63 33.55 -2.94
C LEU A 14 -16.78 33.46 -1.66
N VAL A 15 -16.56 34.60 -0.99
CA VAL A 15 -15.81 34.65 0.28
C VAL A 15 -16.55 33.86 1.37
N ILE A 16 -17.86 34.04 1.51
CA ILE A 16 -18.66 33.27 2.48
C ILE A 16 -18.54 31.77 2.23
N PHE A 17 -18.67 31.33 0.98
CA PHE A 17 -18.51 29.93 0.61
C PHE A 17 -17.10 29.41 0.90
N GLY A 18 -16.06 30.20 0.58
CA GLY A 18 -14.66 29.86 0.88
C GLY A 18 -14.39 29.71 2.38
N VAL A 19 -14.94 30.60 3.22
CA VAL A 19 -14.84 30.50 4.68
C VAL A 19 -15.55 29.25 5.20
N ILE A 20 -16.73 28.91 4.68
CA ILE A 20 -17.43 27.68 5.06
C ILE A 20 -16.56 26.45 4.74
N LEU A 21 -15.99 26.37 3.53
CA LEU A 21 -15.09 25.27 3.16
C LEU A 21 -13.85 25.21 4.05
N LEU A 22 -13.27 26.36 4.40
CA LEU A 22 -12.12 26.43 5.30
C LEU A 22 -12.48 25.92 6.70
N LEU A 23 -13.66 26.26 7.23
CA LEU A 23 -14.15 25.74 8.50
C LEU A 23 -14.35 24.22 8.46
N PHE A 24 -14.91 23.67 7.37
CA PHE A 24 -15.02 22.22 7.17
C PHE A 24 -13.64 21.54 7.09
N GLN A 25 -12.66 22.17 6.44
CA GLN A 25 -11.29 21.67 6.38
C GLN A 25 -10.62 21.68 7.76
N ALA A 26 -10.77 22.78 8.52
CA ALA A 26 -10.26 22.89 9.88
C ALA A 26 -10.90 21.85 10.81
N PHE A 27 -12.21 21.63 10.69
CA PHE A 27 -12.91 20.57 11.40
C PHE A 27 -12.36 19.18 11.05
N SER A 28 -12.11 18.91 9.76
CA SER A 28 -11.52 17.63 9.32
C SER A 28 -10.12 17.41 9.92
N PHE A 29 -9.29 18.45 9.98
CA PHE A 29 -7.99 18.39 10.66
C PHE A 29 -8.13 18.15 12.16
N MET A 30 -9.11 18.78 12.82
CA MET A 30 -9.37 18.58 14.23
C MET A 30 -9.82 17.14 14.54
N VAL A 31 -10.66 16.54 13.69
CA VAL A 31 -11.06 15.14 13.79
C VAL A 31 -9.84 14.21 13.68
N GLY A 32 -8.98 14.45 12.69
CA GLY A 32 -7.75 13.65 12.52
C GLY A 32 -6.73 13.84 13.65
N GLY A 33 -6.58 15.06 14.17
CA GLY A 33 -5.55 15.38 15.16
C GLY A 33 -5.95 15.16 16.62
N LEU A 34 -7.24 15.32 16.98
CA LEU A 34 -7.72 15.23 18.36
C LEU A 34 -8.51 13.96 18.67
N ILE A 35 -9.11 13.31 17.66
CA ILE A 35 -10.00 12.16 17.86
C ILE A 35 -9.32 10.86 17.38
N ALA A 36 -8.76 10.87 16.18
CA ALA A 36 -8.13 9.68 15.63
C ALA A 36 -6.78 9.40 16.32
N PRO A 37 -6.53 8.17 16.80
CA PRO A 37 -5.20 7.79 17.24
C PRO A 37 -4.26 7.62 16.03
N GLY A 38 -2.97 7.36 16.29
CA GLY A 38 -2.01 7.09 15.22
C GLY A 38 -2.50 6.00 14.24
N PRO A 39 -2.26 6.16 12.93
CA PRO A 39 -2.90 5.35 11.88
C PRO A 39 -2.50 3.88 11.94
N THR A 40 -1.25 3.60 12.28
CA THR A 40 -0.70 2.25 12.43
C THR A 40 -0.08 2.06 13.80
N SER A 41 -0.03 0.82 14.24
CA SER A 41 0.67 0.41 15.46
C SER A 41 1.72 -0.62 15.10
N VAL A 42 2.90 -0.49 15.71
CA VAL A 42 4.05 -1.36 15.48
C VAL A 42 4.29 -2.18 16.75
N VAL A 43 4.36 -3.50 16.60
CA VAL A 43 4.60 -4.44 17.70
C VAL A 43 5.77 -5.33 17.35
N HIS A 44 6.76 -5.39 18.23
CA HIS A 44 7.92 -6.25 18.08
C HIS A 44 7.66 -7.61 18.75
N TYR A 45 7.94 -8.68 18.03
CA TYR A 45 7.85 -10.06 18.48
C TYR A 45 9.24 -10.70 18.42
N LEU A 46 9.61 -11.41 19.48
CA LEU A 46 10.77 -12.28 19.49
C LEU A 46 10.29 -13.72 19.29
N ALA A 47 10.83 -14.40 18.28
CA ALA A 47 10.44 -15.77 18.01
C ALA A 47 10.94 -16.72 19.10
N THR A 48 10.03 -17.54 19.61
CA THR A 48 10.38 -18.55 20.62
C THR A 48 10.90 -19.78 19.90
N LYS A 49 12.10 -20.23 20.27
CA LYS A 49 12.72 -21.44 19.70
C LYS A 49 12.11 -22.68 20.35
N CYS A 50 11.24 -23.35 19.62
CA CYS A 50 10.60 -24.59 20.00
C CYS A 50 11.34 -25.79 19.41
N VAL A 51 11.31 -26.94 20.11
CA VAL A 51 11.91 -28.20 19.64
C VAL A 51 10.83 -29.14 19.13
N ASP A 52 11.01 -29.65 17.92
CA ASP A 52 10.24 -30.75 17.36
C ASP A 52 10.92 -32.08 17.69
N THR A 53 10.34 -32.82 18.65
CA THR A 53 10.84 -34.13 19.09
C THR A 53 10.18 -35.30 18.36
N ALA A 54 9.19 -35.04 17.49
CA ALA A 54 8.44 -36.08 16.83
C ALA A 54 9.20 -36.61 15.60
N LYS A 55 9.46 -37.93 15.56
CA LYS A 55 10.10 -38.62 14.42
C LYS A 55 9.25 -38.65 13.15
N SER A 56 7.99 -38.21 13.22
CA SER A 56 7.05 -38.20 12.09
C SER A 56 6.75 -36.76 11.71
N HIS A 57 7.35 -36.29 10.62
CA HIS A 57 7.06 -35.00 9.98
C HIS A 57 5.65 -34.92 9.35
N GLN A 58 4.73 -35.85 9.65
CA GLN A 58 3.48 -36.04 8.91
C GLN A 58 2.21 -35.46 9.56
N SER A 59 2.27 -34.88 10.75
CA SER A 59 1.13 -34.09 11.28
C SER A 59 1.58 -32.67 11.53
N THR A 60 0.86 -31.69 10.98
CA THR A 60 1.05 -30.24 11.14
C THR A 60 0.87 -29.84 12.61
N LYS A 61 1.87 -30.15 13.44
CA LYS A 61 1.87 -29.83 14.85
C LYS A 61 2.16 -28.35 15.00
N TRP A 62 1.18 -27.63 15.54
CA TRP A 62 1.29 -26.20 15.80
C TRP A 62 1.99 -25.95 17.14
N PHE A 63 3.21 -25.41 17.08
CA PHE A 63 4.02 -25.11 18.27
C PHE A 63 3.60 -23.79 18.91
N MET A 64 3.04 -23.85 20.12
CA MET A 64 2.62 -22.64 20.81
C MET A 64 3.77 -22.06 21.65
N PRO A 65 4.11 -20.76 21.52
CA PRO A 65 5.24 -20.16 22.23
C PRO A 65 4.96 -19.91 23.72
N TRP A 66 3.72 -19.93 24.18
CA TRP A 66 3.33 -19.72 25.59
C TRP A 66 1.92 -20.25 25.83
N GLY A 67 1.53 -20.49 27.09
CA GLY A 67 0.21 -21.02 27.45
C GLY A 67 0.24 -22.48 27.91
N PRO A 68 -0.93 -23.13 28.05
CA PRO A 68 -1.02 -24.48 28.62
C PRO A 68 -0.34 -25.54 27.74
N ASN A 69 -0.49 -25.42 26.42
CA ASN A 69 0.12 -26.32 25.43
C ASN A 69 1.42 -25.72 24.86
N GLN A 70 2.23 -25.07 25.71
CA GLN A 70 3.48 -24.48 25.24
C GLN A 70 4.46 -25.56 24.75
N CYS A 71 5.24 -25.20 23.74
CA CYS A 71 6.32 -26.05 23.23
C CYS A 71 7.48 -26.19 24.24
N GLU A 72 8.30 -27.22 24.07
CA GLU A 72 9.60 -27.30 24.74
C GLU A 72 10.53 -26.24 24.12
N LYS A 73 11.03 -25.33 24.96
CA LYS A 73 11.79 -24.15 24.52
C LYS A 73 13.27 -24.31 24.80
N ILE A 74 14.08 -23.76 23.91
CA ILE A 74 15.53 -23.56 24.12
C ILE A 74 15.83 -22.07 24.21
N ARG A 75 16.71 -21.66 25.13
CA ARG A 75 17.09 -20.24 25.24
C ARG A 75 18.20 -19.88 24.26
N THR A 76 19.23 -20.73 24.20
CA THR A 76 20.41 -20.52 23.35
C THR A 76 20.69 -21.76 22.50
N PHE A 77 21.38 -21.56 21.37
CA PHE A 77 21.79 -22.67 20.51
C PHE A 77 22.85 -23.57 21.15
N ASP A 78 23.59 -23.08 22.14
CA ASP A 78 24.53 -23.91 22.92
C ASP A 78 23.80 -25.02 23.68
N GLU A 79 22.58 -24.73 24.17
CA GLU A 79 21.70 -25.72 24.79
C GLU A 79 21.24 -26.78 23.77
N ALA A 80 20.96 -26.36 22.53
CA ALA A 80 20.59 -27.28 21.45
C ALA A 80 21.74 -28.23 21.09
N MET A 81 22.97 -27.72 21.06
CA MET A 81 24.17 -28.55 20.83
C MET A 81 24.38 -29.56 21.97
N ALA A 82 24.23 -29.13 23.23
CA ALA A 82 24.32 -30.01 24.39
C ALA A 82 23.27 -31.14 24.35
N LYS A 83 22.06 -30.84 23.88
CA LYS A 83 20.96 -31.79 23.71
C LYS A 83 20.99 -32.56 22.37
N LYS A 84 21.99 -32.32 21.51
CA LYS A 84 22.13 -32.92 20.16
C LYS A 84 20.90 -32.72 19.27
N ILE A 85 20.30 -31.53 19.31
CA ILE A 85 19.14 -31.17 18.49
C ILE A 85 19.64 -30.70 17.11
N GLU A 86 19.11 -31.32 16.05
CA GLU A 86 19.41 -30.91 14.67
C GLU A 86 18.73 -29.58 14.31
N ALA A 87 19.30 -28.83 13.37
CA ALA A 87 18.77 -27.54 12.91
C ALA A 87 17.32 -27.64 12.39
N ASN A 88 16.99 -28.74 11.69
CA ASN A 88 15.67 -28.98 11.13
C ASN A 88 14.57 -29.19 12.18
N ASN A 89 14.95 -29.54 13.41
CA ASN A 89 14.03 -29.77 14.51
C ASN A 89 13.74 -28.50 15.32
N ILE A 90 14.33 -27.35 14.94
CA ILE A 90 14.08 -26.07 15.60
C ILE A 90 12.99 -25.32 14.85
N VAL A 91 11.93 -24.96 15.57
CA VAL A 91 10.79 -24.19 15.05
C VAL A 91 10.72 -22.87 15.79
N PHE A 92 10.81 -21.76 15.06
CA PHE A 92 10.62 -20.42 15.58
C PHE A 92 9.13 -20.10 15.58
N ALA A 93 8.52 -20.13 16.76
CA ALA A 93 7.09 -19.88 16.93
C ALA A 93 6.82 -18.46 17.42
N VAL A 94 5.87 -17.78 16.78
CA VAL A 94 5.34 -16.47 17.18
C VAL A 94 3.83 -16.50 17.21
N HIS A 95 3.26 -16.02 18.32
CA HIS A 95 1.82 -15.88 18.48
C HIS A 95 1.46 -14.39 18.33
N ILE A 96 0.56 -14.11 17.39
CA ILE A 96 0.02 -12.78 17.10
C ILE A 96 -1.46 -12.82 17.51
N PRO A 97 -1.91 -12.01 18.47
CA PRO A 97 -1.21 -10.94 19.18
C PRO A 97 -0.41 -11.47 20.40
N LEU A 98 0.26 -10.54 21.11
CA LEU A 98 0.92 -10.79 22.40
C LEU A 98 -0.03 -11.37 23.47
N PRO A 99 0.49 -11.98 24.56
CA PRO A 99 -0.33 -12.57 25.61
C PRO A 99 -1.39 -11.60 26.18
N ASN A 100 -2.58 -12.14 26.47
CA ASN A 100 -3.74 -11.41 26.99
C ASN A 100 -4.31 -10.31 26.08
N LYS A 101 -3.98 -10.33 24.78
CA LYS A 101 -4.59 -9.45 23.77
C LYS A 101 -5.31 -10.31 22.73
N GLU A 102 -6.23 -9.69 21.99
CA GLU A 102 -6.91 -10.30 20.84
C GLU A 102 -6.81 -9.35 19.63
N MET A 103 -6.69 -9.93 18.43
CA MET A 103 -6.85 -9.17 17.20
C MET A 103 -8.32 -8.90 16.94
N SER A 104 -8.61 -7.83 16.20
CA SER A 104 -9.97 -7.47 15.81
C SER A 104 -10.04 -7.11 14.33
N PRO A 105 -11.20 -7.31 13.67
CA PRO A 105 -11.40 -6.90 12.28
C PRO A 105 -11.21 -5.41 12.01
N TRP A 106 -11.20 -4.57 13.06
CA TRP A 106 -10.91 -3.14 12.96
C TRP A 106 -9.46 -2.84 12.54
N PHE A 107 -8.55 -3.80 12.68
CA PHE A 107 -7.15 -3.62 12.28
C PHE A 107 -6.92 -3.74 10.77
N GLN A 108 -7.93 -4.21 10.02
CA GLN A 108 -7.98 -4.36 8.55
C GLN A 108 -6.88 -5.23 7.91
N PHE A 109 -5.61 -4.92 8.15
CA PHE A 109 -4.48 -5.66 7.64
C PHE A 109 -3.46 -5.96 8.73
N ILE A 110 -2.67 -7.00 8.50
CA ILE A 110 -1.46 -7.31 9.27
C ILE A 110 -0.31 -7.43 8.29
N LEU A 111 0.70 -6.58 8.45
CA LEU A 111 1.96 -6.66 7.75
C LEU A 111 3.02 -7.14 8.74
N VAL A 112 3.83 -8.11 8.35
CA VAL A 112 4.92 -8.63 9.17
C VAL A 112 6.23 -8.50 8.41
N ILE A 113 7.22 -7.93 9.09
CA ILE A 113 8.58 -7.79 8.60
C ILE A 113 9.47 -8.71 9.43
N LEU A 114 10.35 -9.45 8.76
CA LEU A 114 11.30 -10.38 9.35
C LEU A 114 12.66 -9.70 9.50
N GLN A 115 13.28 -9.90 10.65
CA GLN A 115 14.64 -9.42 10.97
C GLN A 115 15.43 -10.56 11.60
N PHE A 116 16.55 -10.92 10.99
CA PHE A 116 17.47 -11.92 11.51
C PHE A 116 18.55 -11.27 12.38
N ASP A 117 18.74 -11.78 13.58
CA ASP A 117 19.91 -11.43 14.41
C ASP A 117 21.01 -12.45 14.11
N ILE A 118 21.97 -12.09 13.26
CA ILE A 118 23.07 -12.98 12.85
C ILE A 118 24.35 -12.56 13.55
N ALA A 119 24.97 -13.47 14.31
CA ALA A 119 26.25 -13.23 14.96
C ALA A 119 27.42 -13.51 14.02
N PHE A 120 28.45 -12.67 14.10
CA PHE A 120 29.70 -12.84 13.38
C PHE A 120 30.56 -13.93 14.03
N LYS A 121 30.98 -14.91 13.22
CA LYS A 121 32.02 -15.89 13.53
C LYS A 121 32.99 -16.01 12.37
N MET A 122 34.28 -16.19 12.67
CA MET A 122 35.30 -16.35 11.62
C MET A 122 35.08 -17.60 10.77
N ASN A 123 34.67 -18.70 11.40
CA ASN A 123 34.50 -19.99 10.74
C ASN A 123 33.18 -20.09 9.94
N ASN A 124 32.20 -19.22 10.20
CA ASN A 124 30.88 -19.26 9.56
C ASN A 124 30.43 -17.84 9.22
N GLN A 125 31.00 -17.30 8.15
CA GLN A 125 30.62 -15.99 7.61
C GLN A 125 29.42 -16.13 6.67
N ILE A 126 28.72 -15.02 6.46
CA ILE A 126 27.65 -14.95 5.46
C ILE A 126 28.31 -14.94 4.07
N GLU A 127 27.91 -15.87 3.20
CA GLU A 127 28.34 -15.88 1.80
C GLU A 127 27.74 -14.70 1.01
N ASP A 128 28.48 -14.19 0.03
CA ASP A 128 27.97 -13.11 -0.82
C ASP A 128 26.72 -13.57 -1.59
N GLY A 129 25.61 -12.86 -1.39
CA GLY A 129 24.32 -13.22 -1.98
C GLY A 129 23.63 -14.43 -1.32
N ALA A 130 23.93 -14.70 -0.04
CA ALA A 130 23.28 -15.78 0.71
C ALA A 130 21.74 -15.69 0.69
N LEU A 131 21.09 -16.82 0.44
CA LEU A 131 19.64 -16.98 0.40
C LEU A 131 19.16 -17.79 1.60
N ALA A 132 18.36 -17.18 2.46
CA ALA A 132 17.64 -17.86 3.52
C ALA A 132 16.35 -18.47 2.94
N THR A 133 16.27 -19.80 2.94
CA THR A 133 15.04 -20.53 2.67
C THR A 133 14.27 -20.72 3.97
N VAL A 134 13.06 -20.18 4.02
CA VAL A 134 12.21 -20.12 5.20
C VAL A 134 10.96 -20.94 4.91
N ASP A 135 10.79 -22.03 5.64
CA ASP A 135 9.58 -22.85 5.61
C ASP A 135 8.60 -22.30 6.65
N VAL A 136 7.49 -21.73 6.20
CA VAL A 136 6.57 -20.99 7.06
C VAL A 136 5.15 -21.54 6.98
N GLY A 137 4.56 -21.73 8.15
CA GLY A 137 3.13 -22.01 8.32
C GLY A 137 2.45 -20.90 9.11
N LEU A 138 1.34 -20.39 8.59
CA LEU A 138 0.41 -19.50 9.29
C LEU A 138 -0.86 -20.26 9.61
N ALA A 139 -1.26 -20.23 10.88
CA ALA A 139 -2.54 -20.73 11.35
C ALA A 139 -3.34 -19.64 12.05
N TYR A 140 -4.64 -19.86 12.14
CA TYR A 140 -5.56 -19.00 12.88
C TYR A 140 -6.45 -19.81 13.82
N ARG A 141 -7.03 -19.11 14.79
CA ARG A 141 -8.13 -19.60 15.64
C ARG A 141 -8.88 -18.42 16.25
N ASP A 142 -10.13 -18.65 16.62
CA ASP A 142 -10.97 -17.65 17.29
C ASP A 142 -11.18 -17.93 18.78
N ASP A 143 -11.16 -19.21 19.17
CA ASP A 143 -11.20 -19.61 20.57
C ASP A 143 -9.83 -20.06 21.05
N SER A 144 -9.54 -19.76 22.31
CA SER A 144 -8.31 -20.17 22.99
C SER A 144 -8.16 -21.68 23.15
N LEU A 145 -9.27 -22.41 23.15
CA LEU A 145 -9.34 -23.87 23.33
C LEU A 145 -9.45 -24.65 22.02
N SER A 146 -9.81 -24.00 20.91
CA SER A 146 -9.94 -24.68 19.63
C SER A 146 -8.60 -25.07 19.05
N GLU A 147 -8.61 -26.09 18.19
CA GLU A 147 -7.44 -26.44 17.39
C GLU A 147 -7.10 -25.33 16.40
N TRP A 148 -5.83 -25.29 16.00
CA TRP A 148 -5.32 -24.34 15.02
C TRP A 148 -5.66 -24.82 13.61
N THR A 149 -6.24 -23.93 12.81
CA THR A 149 -6.52 -24.20 11.40
C THR A 149 -5.49 -23.50 10.52
N GLU A 150 -4.90 -24.26 9.60
CA GLU A 150 -3.92 -23.74 8.66
C GLU A 150 -4.55 -22.73 7.69
N MET A 151 -3.93 -21.57 7.55
CA MET A 151 -4.31 -20.53 6.58
C MET A 151 -3.48 -20.64 5.32
N ALA A 152 -2.16 -20.72 5.48
CA ALA A 152 -1.20 -20.77 4.40
C ALA A 152 0.08 -21.45 4.88
N HIS A 153 0.69 -22.20 3.98
CA HIS A 153 2.00 -22.82 4.17
C HIS A 153 2.79 -22.67 2.88
N SER A 154 3.99 -22.09 2.97
CA SER A 154 4.86 -21.94 1.80
C SER A 154 6.33 -22.00 2.18
N LEU A 155 7.13 -22.40 1.20
CA LEU A 155 8.58 -22.38 1.28
C LEU A 155 9.08 -21.14 0.54
N GLU A 156 9.54 -20.16 1.30
CA GLU A 156 9.90 -18.84 0.80
C GLU A 156 11.41 -18.65 0.80
N GLN A 157 11.94 -17.98 -0.22
CA GLN A 157 13.36 -17.62 -0.25
C GLN A 157 13.51 -16.12 -0.03
N ARG A 158 14.48 -15.73 0.80
CA ARG A 158 14.80 -14.34 1.11
C ARG A 158 16.30 -14.13 1.04
N LYS A 159 16.70 -13.11 0.30
CA LYS A 159 18.10 -12.71 0.19
C LYS A 159 18.55 -11.97 1.45
N LEU A 160 19.69 -12.38 1.99
CA LEU A 160 20.30 -11.76 3.16
C LEU A 160 21.29 -10.69 2.72
N ASN A 161 20.86 -9.44 2.74
CA ASN A 161 21.76 -8.29 2.59
C ASN A 161 22.20 -7.84 3.99
N CYS A 162 23.40 -8.28 4.39
CA CYS A 162 23.94 -8.02 5.71
C CYS A 162 25.34 -7.44 5.60
N ASN A 163 25.60 -6.34 6.31
CA ASN A 163 26.91 -5.72 6.37
C ASN A 163 27.51 -5.86 7.78
N PHE A 164 28.81 -6.08 7.85
CA PHE A 164 29.56 -6.08 9.10
C PHE A 164 30.42 -4.82 9.13
N THR A 165 29.96 -3.80 9.86
CA THR A 165 30.60 -2.48 9.92
C THR A 165 31.95 -2.50 10.64
N THR A 166 32.18 -3.48 11.49
CA THR A 166 33.42 -3.63 12.26
C THR A 166 34.47 -4.47 11.56
N ILE A 167 35.74 -4.27 11.91
CA ILE A 167 36.85 -5.07 11.35
C ILE A 167 36.65 -6.52 11.77
N LYS A 168 36.71 -7.43 10.79
CA LYS A 168 36.66 -8.88 10.99
C LYS A 168 37.93 -9.34 11.73
N THR A 169 37.88 -9.36 13.06
CA THR A 169 38.93 -9.92 13.93
C THR A 169 38.31 -10.91 14.91
N TYR A 170 39.12 -11.80 15.49
CA TYR A 170 38.66 -12.75 16.51
C TYR A 170 38.09 -12.05 17.77
N GLU A 171 38.56 -10.85 18.09
CA GLU A 171 38.07 -10.05 19.22
C GLU A 171 36.62 -9.55 19.02
N ASN A 172 36.19 -9.44 17.77
CA ASN A 172 34.84 -8.96 17.41
C ASN A 172 33.86 -10.11 17.13
N GLU A 173 34.24 -11.36 17.41
CA GLU A 173 33.31 -12.49 17.34
C GLU A 173 32.13 -12.31 18.30
N GLY A 174 30.94 -12.72 17.84
CA GLY A 174 29.70 -12.58 18.59
C GLY A 174 28.98 -11.24 18.40
N ARG A 175 29.60 -10.24 17.76
CA ARG A 175 28.87 -9.02 17.33
C ARG A 175 27.88 -9.35 16.23
N TYR A 176 26.78 -8.60 16.17
CA TYR A 176 25.75 -8.82 15.16
C TYR A 176 26.08 -8.14 13.84
N TYR A 177 25.68 -8.78 12.74
CA TYR A 177 25.58 -8.13 11.44
C TYR A 177 24.44 -7.11 11.43
N GLU A 178 24.63 -6.03 10.70
CA GLU A 178 23.57 -5.09 10.36
C GLU A 178 22.92 -5.57 9.06
N CYS A 179 21.76 -6.22 9.19
CA CYS A 179 20.99 -6.75 8.06
C CYS A 179 19.80 -5.85 7.71
N ASP A 180 19.47 -5.80 6.43
CA ASP A 180 18.26 -5.16 5.94
C ASP A 180 17.00 -5.87 6.44
N LEU A 181 15.92 -5.09 6.59
CA LEU A 181 14.61 -5.61 6.96
C LEU A 181 13.97 -6.36 5.79
N LEU A 182 13.47 -7.58 6.06
CA LEU A 182 12.92 -8.45 5.02
C LEU A 182 11.39 -8.40 5.02
N PRO A 183 10.71 -8.07 3.91
CA PRO A 183 9.26 -8.20 3.82
C PRO A 183 8.90 -9.69 3.93
N PHE A 184 7.99 -10.01 4.86
CA PHE A 184 7.70 -11.39 5.21
C PHE A 184 6.28 -11.80 4.86
N MET A 185 5.27 -11.08 5.36
CA MET A 185 3.88 -11.45 5.18
C MET A 185 2.97 -10.21 5.14
N GLU A 186 1.97 -10.20 4.27
CA GLU A 186 0.90 -9.22 4.27
C GLU A 186 -0.46 -9.92 4.16
N VAL A 187 -1.29 -9.76 5.19
CA VAL A 187 -2.66 -10.30 5.23
C VAL A 187 -3.63 -9.14 5.14
N GLY A 188 -4.44 -9.10 4.08
CA GLY A 188 -5.35 -8.00 3.77
C GLY A 188 -6.69 -7.98 4.54
N SER A 189 -6.88 -8.91 5.48
CA SER A 189 -8.08 -8.98 6.32
C SER A 189 -7.78 -9.64 7.66
N VAL A 190 -8.14 -8.99 8.76
CA VAL A 190 -7.98 -9.51 10.13
C VAL A 190 -9.29 -10.13 10.60
N ALA A 191 -9.64 -11.29 10.05
CA ALA A 191 -10.90 -11.95 10.39
C ALA A 191 -10.89 -12.67 11.74
N HIS A 192 -9.72 -13.13 12.19
CA HIS A 192 -9.60 -14.00 13.35
C HIS A 192 -8.94 -13.30 14.54
N LYS A 193 -9.21 -13.82 15.74
CA LYS A 193 -8.67 -13.23 16.98
C LYS A 193 -7.22 -13.56 17.24
N TYR A 194 -6.79 -14.77 16.86
CA TYR A 194 -5.46 -15.29 17.14
C TYR A 194 -4.85 -15.90 15.89
N TYR A 195 -3.56 -15.65 15.71
CA TYR A 195 -2.74 -16.14 14.63
C TYR A 195 -1.46 -16.74 15.21
N LEU A 196 -1.04 -17.87 14.66
CA LEU A 196 0.21 -18.53 15.01
C LEU A 196 1.06 -18.66 13.78
N LEU A 197 2.31 -18.24 13.91
CA LEU A 197 3.30 -18.26 12.86
C LEU A 197 4.42 -19.19 13.29
N ASN A 198 4.60 -20.27 12.56
CA ASN A 198 5.71 -21.21 12.76
C ASN A 198 6.67 -21.09 11.60
N ILE A 199 7.93 -20.79 11.93
CA ILE A 199 9.00 -20.60 10.96
C ILE A 199 10.05 -21.68 11.19
N ARG A 200 10.44 -22.36 10.12
CA ARG A 200 11.50 -23.36 10.09
C ARG A 200 12.57 -22.93 9.10
N LEU A 201 13.82 -23.24 9.43
CA LEU A 201 14.97 -23.01 8.55
C LEU A 201 15.55 -24.37 8.17
N PRO A 202 15.00 -25.04 7.13
CA PRO A 202 15.46 -26.35 6.73
C PRO A 202 16.89 -26.28 6.18
N VAL A 203 17.78 -27.15 6.65
CA VAL A 203 19.17 -27.25 6.20
C VAL A 203 19.33 -28.50 5.36
N HIS A 204 19.81 -28.32 4.13
CA HIS A 204 20.15 -29.42 3.23
C HIS A 204 21.50 -29.17 2.55
N GLU A 205 22.55 -29.82 3.05
CA GLU A 205 23.92 -29.68 2.50
C GLU A 205 24.01 -30.07 1.02
N ARG A 206 23.35 -31.18 0.62
CA ARG A 206 23.38 -31.65 -0.78
C ARG A 206 22.79 -30.67 -1.77
N LYS A 207 21.73 -29.96 -1.37
CA LYS A 207 21.04 -28.96 -2.20
C LYS A 207 21.55 -27.53 -1.93
N LYS A 208 22.55 -27.38 -1.05
CA LYS A 208 23.06 -26.10 -0.55
C LYS A 208 21.95 -25.17 -0.02
N VAL A 209 20.95 -25.73 0.65
CA VAL A 209 19.86 -24.93 1.24
C VAL A 209 20.26 -24.52 2.65
N ASN A 210 20.20 -23.21 2.94
CA ASN A 210 20.57 -22.61 4.22
C ASN A 210 22.00 -22.95 4.68
N VAL A 211 22.92 -23.09 3.72
CA VAL A 211 24.36 -23.23 3.98
C VAL A 211 25.00 -21.85 3.81
N GLY A 212 25.91 -21.46 4.71
CA GLY A 212 26.62 -20.17 4.59
C GLY A 212 25.77 -18.93 4.90
N ILE A 213 24.65 -19.07 5.61
CA ILE A 213 23.78 -17.95 6.04
C ILE A 213 24.25 -17.29 7.35
N GLY A 214 25.47 -17.61 7.82
CA GLY A 214 26.01 -17.16 9.11
C GLY A 214 25.43 -17.89 10.32
N GLU A 215 25.75 -17.39 11.53
CA GLU A 215 25.20 -17.94 12.77
C GLU A 215 23.99 -17.11 13.23
N ILE A 216 22.80 -17.52 12.82
CA ILE A 216 21.54 -16.92 13.31
C ILE A 216 21.43 -17.20 14.81
N LYS A 217 21.23 -16.15 15.61
CA LYS A 217 20.98 -16.23 17.06
C LYS A 217 19.50 -16.15 17.37
N ASP A 218 18.79 -15.20 16.79
CA ASP A 218 17.37 -14.98 17.03
C ASP A 218 16.67 -14.48 15.77
N ILE A 219 15.34 -14.66 15.76
CA ILE A 219 14.47 -14.12 14.72
C ILE A 219 13.52 -13.14 15.37
N ARG A 220 13.53 -11.89 14.90
CA ARG A 220 12.59 -10.85 15.30
C ARG A 220 11.58 -10.64 14.19
N LEU A 221 10.34 -10.39 14.59
CA LEU A 221 9.23 -10.08 13.70
C LEU A 221 8.62 -8.76 14.12
N VAL A 222 8.39 -7.87 13.17
CA VAL A 222 7.73 -6.59 13.40
C VAL A 222 6.35 -6.68 12.78
N GLY A 223 5.32 -6.78 13.62
CA GLY A 223 3.93 -6.78 13.19
C GLY A 223 3.39 -5.36 13.16
N ILE A 224 2.93 -4.93 12.00
CA ILE A 224 2.31 -3.63 11.74
C ILE A 224 0.85 -3.90 11.39
N HIS A 225 -0.06 -3.22 12.09
CA HIS A 225 -1.48 -3.30 11.77
C HIS A 225 -2.10 -1.91 11.88
N GLN A 226 -3.22 -1.69 11.19
CA GLN A 226 -3.95 -0.45 11.33
C GLN A 226 -4.51 -0.34 12.74
N ASN A 227 -4.56 0.87 13.29
CA ASN A 227 -5.14 1.07 14.60
C ASN A 227 -6.67 1.08 14.51
N GLY A 228 -7.34 0.25 15.31
CA GLY A 228 -8.79 0.09 15.22
C GLY A 228 -9.57 1.37 15.54
N GLY A 229 -9.02 2.24 16.39
CA GLY A 229 -9.60 3.57 16.64
C GLY A 229 -9.52 4.49 15.41
N PHE A 230 -8.39 4.47 14.70
CA PHE A 230 -8.23 5.23 13.46
C PHE A 230 -9.20 4.72 12.39
N THR A 231 -9.31 3.40 12.23
CA THR A 231 -10.25 2.78 11.29
C THR A 231 -11.70 3.20 11.52
N LYS A 232 -12.14 3.26 12.78
CA LYS A 232 -13.49 3.73 13.13
C LYS A 232 -13.74 5.17 12.71
N VAL A 233 -12.80 6.07 13.01
CA VAL A 233 -12.90 7.49 12.63
C VAL A 233 -12.89 7.64 11.11
N TRP A 234 -12.01 6.89 10.43
CA TRP A 234 -11.92 6.84 8.97
C TRP A 234 -13.23 6.39 8.31
N PHE A 235 -13.85 5.32 8.83
CA PHE A 235 -15.15 4.83 8.34
C PHE A 235 -16.27 5.83 8.57
N ALA A 236 -16.31 6.45 9.75
CA ALA A 236 -17.29 7.48 10.06
C ALA A 236 -17.16 8.68 9.10
N MET A 237 -15.94 9.12 8.83
CA MET A 237 -15.65 10.21 7.89
C MET A 237 -16.11 9.85 6.48
N LYS A 238 -15.78 8.66 5.97
CA LYS A 238 -16.26 8.20 4.66
C LYS A 238 -17.78 8.20 4.60
N THR A 239 -18.44 7.56 5.58
CA THR A 239 -19.90 7.42 5.66
C THR A 239 -20.62 8.76 5.71
N PHE A 240 -20.04 9.77 6.38
CA PHE A 240 -20.58 11.13 6.43
C PHE A 240 -20.39 11.87 5.10
N LEU A 241 -19.24 11.71 4.45
CA LEU A 241 -18.93 12.40 3.20
C LEU A 241 -19.67 11.83 2.00
N THR A 242 -19.86 10.50 1.90
CA THR A 242 -20.53 9.86 0.75
C THR A 242 -21.87 10.49 0.37
N PRO A 243 -22.87 10.64 1.28
CA PRO A 243 -24.17 11.20 0.90
C PRO A 243 -24.06 12.66 0.46
N SER A 244 -23.19 13.44 1.10
CA SER A 244 -22.99 14.85 0.74
C SER A 244 -22.45 15.02 -0.69
N ILE A 245 -21.44 14.22 -1.07
CA ILE A 245 -20.84 14.22 -2.41
C ILE A 245 -21.83 13.67 -3.45
N LEU A 246 -22.60 12.65 -3.09
CA LEU A 246 -23.60 12.06 -3.98
C LEU A 246 -24.74 13.05 -4.28
N ILE A 247 -25.25 13.76 -3.27
CA ILE A 247 -26.30 14.78 -3.45
C ILE A 247 -25.83 15.90 -4.36
N ILE A 248 -24.62 16.46 -4.12
CA ILE A 248 -24.10 17.54 -4.97
C ILE A 248 -23.81 17.07 -6.39
N MET A 249 -23.35 15.82 -6.57
CA MET A 249 -23.12 15.23 -7.89
C MET A 249 -24.42 15.06 -8.68
N ILE A 250 -25.46 14.50 -8.07
CA ILE A 250 -26.79 14.35 -8.70
C ILE A 250 -27.37 15.72 -9.05
N TRP A 251 -27.27 16.68 -8.12
CA TRP A 251 -27.73 18.04 -8.34
C TRP A 251 -26.98 18.71 -9.51
N TYR A 252 -25.65 18.56 -9.55
CA TYR A 252 -24.80 19.12 -10.61
C TYR A 252 -25.18 18.58 -11.99
N TRP A 253 -25.31 17.25 -12.12
CA TRP A 253 -25.71 16.64 -13.39
C TRP A 253 -27.13 17.03 -13.81
N ARG A 254 -28.07 17.03 -12.87
CA ARG A 254 -29.45 17.47 -13.13
C ARG A 254 -29.50 18.92 -13.61
N ARG A 255 -28.65 19.81 -13.08
CA ARG A 255 -28.58 21.20 -13.52
C ARG A 255 -28.04 21.33 -14.95
N ILE A 256 -27.08 20.48 -15.32
CA ILE A 256 -26.52 20.48 -16.68
C ILE A 256 -27.54 19.98 -17.71
N THR A 257 -28.26 18.89 -17.41
CA THR A 257 -29.23 18.31 -18.34
C THR A 257 -30.48 19.17 -18.56
N LEU A 258 -30.76 20.13 -17.66
CA LEU A 258 -31.85 21.10 -17.82
C LEU A 258 -31.50 22.24 -18.79
N MET A 259 -30.24 22.41 -19.18
CA MET A 259 -29.84 23.41 -20.16
C MET A 259 -30.15 22.92 -21.58
N THR A 260 -30.49 23.84 -22.49
CA THR A 260 -30.78 23.52 -23.90
C THR A 260 -29.54 23.16 -24.71
N ARG A 261 -28.33 23.47 -24.20
CA ARG A 261 -27.05 23.14 -24.84
C ARG A 261 -26.57 21.73 -24.43
N PRO A 262 -25.85 21.01 -25.30
CA PRO A 262 -25.18 19.78 -24.88
C PRO A 262 -24.07 20.08 -23.85
N PRO A 263 -23.78 19.15 -22.92
CA PRO A 263 -22.74 19.32 -21.92
C PRO A 263 -21.35 19.49 -22.53
N VAL A 264 -20.61 20.49 -22.07
CA VAL A 264 -19.25 20.76 -22.55
C VAL A 264 -18.24 19.75 -21.97
N LEU A 265 -17.05 19.67 -22.58
CA LEU A 265 -16.04 18.69 -22.15
C LEU A 265 -15.67 18.86 -20.67
N LEU A 266 -15.47 20.09 -20.21
CA LEU A 266 -15.11 20.38 -18.82
C LEU A 266 -16.20 19.93 -17.83
N GLU A 267 -17.48 20.15 -18.17
CA GLU A 267 -18.61 19.74 -17.34
C GLU A 267 -18.66 18.22 -17.16
N LYS A 268 -18.40 17.46 -18.24
CA LYS A 268 -18.32 16.00 -18.24
C LYS A 268 -17.14 15.49 -17.42
N VAL A 269 -15.97 16.12 -17.52
CA VAL A 269 -14.77 15.71 -16.76
C VAL A 269 -14.95 15.99 -15.27
N ILE A 270 -15.56 17.13 -14.87
CA ILE A 270 -15.91 17.40 -13.47
C ILE A 270 -16.91 16.37 -12.94
N PHE A 271 -17.91 15.99 -13.75
CA PHE A 271 -18.86 14.94 -13.37
C PHE A 271 -18.15 13.59 -13.16
N ALA A 272 -17.25 13.20 -14.06
CA ALA A 272 -16.46 11.98 -13.94
C ALA A 272 -15.54 12.00 -12.70
N LEU A 273 -14.91 13.14 -12.39
CA LEU A 273 -14.14 13.32 -11.16
C LEU A 273 -15.02 13.16 -9.91
N GLY A 274 -16.25 13.69 -9.94
CA GLY A 274 -17.24 13.49 -8.88
C GLY A 274 -17.65 12.04 -8.69
N ILE A 275 -17.78 11.27 -9.77
CA ILE A 275 -18.03 9.81 -9.71
C ILE A 275 -16.85 9.10 -9.06
N SER A 276 -15.62 9.38 -9.48
CA SER A 276 -14.41 8.76 -8.89
C SER A 276 -14.25 9.11 -7.41
N MET A 277 -14.51 10.35 -7.01
CA MET A 277 -14.50 10.77 -5.61
C MET A 277 -15.59 10.07 -4.79
N THR A 278 -16.78 9.91 -5.37
CA THR A 278 -17.86 9.15 -4.73
C THR A 278 -17.43 7.69 -4.54
N PHE A 279 -16.83 7.07 -5.56
CA PHE A 279 -16.38 5.67 -5.53
C PHE A 279 -15.36 5.37 -4.41
N ILE A 280 -14.42 6.28 -4.16
CA ILE A 280 -13.48 6.18 -3.01
C ILE A 280 -14.20 6.27 -1.66
N ASN A 281 -15.17 7.18 -1.58
CA ASN A 281 -15.87 7.49 -0.33
C ASN A 281 -16.98 6.50 0.01
N ILE A 282 -17.42 5.63 -0.92
CA ILE A 282 -18.35 4.55 -0.57
C ILE A 282 -17.65 3.67 0.48
N PRO A 283 -18.25 3.51 1.67
CA PRO A 283 -17.61 2.84 2.79
C PRO A 283 -17.81 1.32 2.69
N VAL A 284 -17.32 0.72 1.60
CA VAL A 284 -17.36 -0.73 1.34
C VAL A 284 -16.59 -1.51 2.42
N GLU A 285 -15.63 -0.85 3.06
CA GLU A 285 -14.82 -1.42 4.13
C GLU A 285 -15.63 -1.75 5.39
N TRP A 286 -16.85 -1.23 5.57
CA TRP A 286 -17.73 -1.72 6.64
C TRP A 286 -18.01 -3.21 6.55
N PHE A 287 -18.07 -3.76 5.32
CA PHE A 287 -18.30 -5.18 5.12
C PHE A 287 -17.11 -6.03 5.58
N SER A 288 -15.88 -5.50 5.62
CA SER A 288 -14.71 -6.27 6.10
C SER A 288 -14.74 -6.51 7.61
N VAL A 289 -15.59 -5.81 8.37
CA VAL A 289 -15.77 -6.06 9.80
C VAL A 289 -16.57 -7.34 10.05
N GLY A 290 -17.51 -7.66 9.15
CA GLY A 290 -18.37 -8.84 9.26
C GLY A 290 -17.95 -10.02 8.38
N PHE A 291 -17.27 -9.76 7.26
CA PHE A 291 -16.85 -10.77 6.30
C PHE A 291 -15.34 -10.75 6.09
N ASN A 292 -14.73 -11.93 5.99
CA ASN A 292 -13.31 -12.06 5.69
C ASN A 292 -13.05 -11.84 4.19
N TRP A 293 -12.78 -10.60 3.78
CA TRP A 293 -12.46 -10.25 2.39
C TRP A 293 -11.01 -9.78 2.26
N THR A 294 -10.14 -10.68 1.83
CA THR A 294 -8.69 -10.42 1.67
C THR A 294 -8.35 -9.41 0.57
N TRP A 295 -9.24 -9.23 -0.42
CA TRP A 295 -9.08 -8.31 -1.56
C TRP A 295 -9.39 -6.84 -1.27
N MET A 296 -9.73 -6.50 -0.02
CA MET A 296 -10.13 -5.13 0.36
C MET A 296 -9.02 -4.10 0.11
N LEU A 297 -7.76 -4.46 0.37
CA LEU A 297 -6.61 -3.56 0.15
C LEU A 297 -6.46 -3.24 -1.34
N LEU A 298 -6.41 -4.28 -2.19
CA LEU A 298 -6.31 -4.14 -3.64
C LEU A 298 -7.46 -3.29 -4.21
N PHE A 299 -8.69 -3.50 -3.72
CA PHE A 299 -9.83 -2.68 -4.12
C PHE A 299 -9.72 -1.23 -3.63
N GLY A 300 -9.11 -0.99 -2.47
CA GLY A 300 -8.74 0.35 -2.00
C GLY A 300 -7.77 1.05 -2.94
N ASP A 301 -6.70 0.37 -3.36
CA ASP A 301 -5.67 0.93 -4.23
C ASP A 301 -6.23 1.24 -5.63
N ILE A 302 -6.98 0.31 -6.22
CA ILE A 302 -7.63 0.51 -7.53
C ILE A 302 -8.53 1.75 -7.50
N ARG A 303 -9.33 1.92 -6.43
CA ARG A 303 -10.19 3.10 -6.25
C ARG A 303 -9.38 4.39 -6.22
N GLN A 304 -8.28 4.42 -5.47
CA GLN A 304 -7.38 5.57 -5.38
C GLN A 304 -6.67 5.86 -6.70
N GLY A 305 -6.16 4.83 -7.38
CA GLY A 305 -5.52 4.94 -8.69
C GLY A 305 -6.44 5.54 -9.75
N ILE A 306 -7.71 5.10 -9.82
CA ILE A 306 -8.72 5.67 -10.73
C ILE A 306 -8.94 7.16 -10.44
N PHE A 307 -9.08 7.54 -9.17
CA PHE A 307 -9.25 8.95 -8.81
C PHE A 307 -8.05 9.81 -9.18
N TYR A 308 -6.82 9.35 -8.92
CA TYR A 308 -5.62 10.09 -9.29
C TYR A 308 -5.50 10.26 -10.81
N SER A 309 -5.76 9.19 -11.58
CA SER A 309 -5.78 9.27 -13.05
C SER A 309 -6.81 10.29 -13.56
N MET A 310 -8.01 10.31 -12.98
CA MET A 310 -9.07 11.27 -13.31
C MET A 310 -8.76 12.70 -12.87
N LEU A 311 -8.13 12.89 -11.71
CA LEU A 311 -7.72 14.20 -11.19
C LEU A 311 -6.63 14.84 -12.05
N LEU A 312 -5.60 14.06 -12.42
CA LEU A 312 -4.52 14.53 -13.29
C LEU A 312 -5.05 14.87 -14.69
N SER A 313 -5.98 14.05 -15.20
CA SER A 313 -6.69 14.31 -16.45
C SER A 313 -7.55 15.58 -16.38
N PHE A 314 -8.22 15.81 -15.26
CA PHE A 314 -8.98 17.04 -15.03
C PHE A 314 -8.09 18.29 -15.08
N TRP A 315 -6.94 18.29 -14.41
CA TRP A 315 -6.04 19.45 -14.39
C TRP A 315 -5.53 19.83 -15.79
N ILE A 316 -5.11 18.84 -16.59
CA ILE A 316 -4.57 19.14 -17.91
C ILE A 316 -5.65 19.61 -18.89
N ILE A 317 -6.85 19.01 -18.85
CA ILE A 317 -8.00 19.44 -19.65
C ILE A 317 -8.48 20.82 -19.20
N PHE A 318 -8.49 21.09 -17.89
CA PHE A 318 -8.85 22.41 -17.35
C PHE A 318 -7.89 23.49 -17.86
N CYS A 319 -6.57 23.28 -17.74
CA CYS A 319 -5.57 24.22 -18.27
C CYS A 319 -5.69 24.39 -19.79
N GLY A 320 -5.98 23.30 -20.51
CA GLY A 320 -6.15 23.31 -21.96
C GLY A 320 -7.37 24.08 -22.44
N GLU A 321 -8.53 23.87 -21.83
CA GLU A 321 -9.76 24.58 -22.21
C GLU A 321 -9.70 26.08 -21.89
N HIS A 322 -8.93 26.49 -20.87
CA HIS A 322 -8.66 27.90 -20.57
C HIS A 322 -7.58 28.51 -21.48
N LEU A 323 -6.85 27.71 -22.26
CA LEU A 323 -5.98 28.21 -23.31
C LEU A 323 -6.84 28.69 -24.49
N MET A 324 -7.03 30.01 -24.57
CA MET A 324 -8.01 30.62 -25.47
C MET A 324 -7.74 30.47 -26.99
N ASP A 325 -6.63 29.87 -27.42
CA ASP A 325 -6.12 29.93 -28.80
C ASP A 325 -6.35 28.70 -29.70
N GLN A 326 -7.00 27.63 -29.22
CA GLN A 326 -7.32 26.50 -30.10
C GLN A 326 -8.66 26.70 -30.83
N THR A 327 -8.62 26.61 -32.16
CA THR A 327 -9.75 26.72 -33.09
C THR A 327 -10.72 25.53 -33.03
N GLU A 328 -10.31 24.40 -32.46
CA GLU A 328 -11.16 23.23 -32.23
C GLU A 328 -11.28 22.95 -30.72
N ARG A 329 -12.31 23.50 -30.06
CA ARG A 329 -12.60 23.23 -28.64
C ARG A 329 -13.54 22.03 -28.49
N ASN A 330 -13.65 21.49 -27.27
CA ASN A 330 -14.62 20.44 -26.89
C ASN A 330 -14.42 19.03 -27.47
N ARG A 331 -13.30 18.71 -28.12
CA ARG A 331 -13.01 17.34 -28.59
C ARG A 331 -11.95 16.67 -27.72
N PHE A 332 -12.32 15.57 -27.07
CA PHE A 332 -11.41 14.75 -26.27
C PHE A 332 -10.19 14.24 -27.06
N SER A 333 -10.37 14.00 -28.37
CA SER A 333 -9.31 13.54 -29.28
C SER A 333 -8.10 14.47 -29.35
N ILE A 334 -8.29 15.78 -29.11
CA ILE A 334 -7.21 16.77 -29.13
C ILE A 334 -6.29 16.63 -27.92
N TYR A 335 -6.87 16.27 -26.77
CA TYR A 335 -6.16 16.05 -25.51
C TYR A 335 -5.57 14.65 -25.39
N TRP A 336 -5.78 13.75 -26.36
CA TRP A 336 -5.28 12.37 -26.31
C TRP A 336 -3.76 12.30 -26.15
N LYS A 337 -3.02 13.22 -26.75
CA LYS A 337 -1.54 13.30 -26.60
C LYS A 337 -1.11 13.65 -25.16
N GLN A 338 -1.96 14.35 -24.43
CA GLN A 338 -1.71 14.83 -23.07
C GLN A 338 -2.25 13.86 -22.01
N VAL A 339 -3.40 13.24 -22.27
CA VAL A 339 -4.04 12.25 -21.39
C VAL A 339 -3.44 10.85 -21.58
N GLY A 340 -2.90 10.55 -22.77
CA GLY A 340 -2.28 9.26 -23.10
C GLY A 340 -1.21 8.80 -22.09
N PRO A 341 -0.22 9.64 -21.73
CA PRO A 341 0.77 9.29 -20.70
C PRO A 341 0.15 8.98 -19.33
N ILE A 342 -0.92 9.68 -18.94
CA ILE A 342 -1.60 9.48 -17.65
C ILE A 342 -2.28 8.11 -17.64
N VAL A 343 -3.07 7.82 -18.67
CA VAL A 343 -3.80 6.53 -18.77
C VAL A 343 -2.80 5.38 -18.86
N PHE A 344 -1.78 5.50 -19.70
CA PHE A 344 -0.75 4.47 -19.86
C PHE A 344 0.05 4.25 -18.58
N GLY A 345 0.48 5.32 -17.91
CA GLY A 345 1.17 5.23 -16.62
C GLY A 345 0.29 4.59 -15.53
N SER A 346 -0.98 4.99 -15.45
CA SER A 346 -1.93 4.40 -14.50
C SER A 346 -2.22 2.92 -14.78
N PHE A 347 -2.24 2.52 -16.06
CA PHE A 347 -2.38 1.12 -16.45
C PHE A 347 -1.14 0.29 -16.08
N CYS A 348 0.07 0.84 -16.23
CA CYS A 348 1.30 0.19 -15.79
C CYS A 348 1.31 -0.03 -14.26
N LEU A 349 0.91 0.98 -13.49
CA LEU A 349 0.77 0.86 -12.02
C LEU A 349 -0.32 -0.14 -11.62
N PHE A 350 -1.44 -0.19 -12.35
CA PHE A 350 -2.48 -1.18 -12.11
C PHE A 350 -1.97 -2.62 -12.30
N ILE A 351 -1.18 -2.87 -13.37
CA ILE A 351 -0.56 -4.19 -13.58
C ILE A 351 0.41 -4.50 -12.44
N PHE A 352 1.21 -3.52 -12.00
CA PHE A 352 2.11 -3.66 -10.86
C PHE A 352 1.35 -4.11 -9.60
N ASP A 353 0.29 -3.39 -9.22
CA ASP A 353 -0.51 -3.72 -8.03
C ASP A 353 -1.17 -5.11 -8.14
N MET A 354 -1.64 -5.48 -9.33
CA MET A 354 -2.20 -6.81 -9.59
C MET A 354 -1.15 -7.93 -9.50
N CYS A 355 0.11 -7.68 -9.89
CA CYS A 355 1.19 -8.66 -9.77
C CYS A 355 1.72 -8.80 -8.34
N GLU A 356 1.77 -7.72 -7.56
CA GLU A 356 2.24 -7.76 -6.18
C GLU A 356 1.10 -8.18 -5.23
N ARG A 357 0.11 -7.31 -5.04
CA ARG A 357 -1.00 -7.52 -4.10
C ARG A 357 -2.02 -8.55 -4.59
N GLY A 358 -2.16 -8.71 -5.90
CA GLY A 358 -3.06 -9.73 -6.46
C GLY A 358 -2.57 -11.16 -6.20
N VAL A 359 -1.26 -11.40 -6.24
CA VAL A 359 -0.67 -12.72 -5.91
C VAL A 359 -0.64 -12.95 -4.40
N GLN A 360 -0.48 -11.89 -3.60
CA GLN A 360 -0.56 -11.97 -2.13
C GLN A 360 -1.91 -12.49 -1.61
N LEU A 361 -2.98 -12.42 -2.41
CA LEU A 361 -4.28 -12.98 -2.05
C LEU A 361 -4.28 -14.50 -1.94
N THR A 362 -3.45 -15.19 -2.72
CA THR A 362 -3.33 -16.65 -2.69
C THR A 362 -2.15 -17.09 -1.82
N ASN A 363 -1.04 -16.36 -1.85
CA ASN A 363 0.12 -16.60 -1.00
C ASN A 363 0.47 -15.32 -0.21
N PRO A 364 0.11 -15.21 1.08
CA PRO A 364 0.36 -14.01 1.88
C PRO A 364 1.86 -13.74 2.13
N PHE A 365 2.71 -14.73 1.87
CA PHE A 365 4.16 -14.60 1.98
C PHE A 365 4.83 -14.22 0.67
N TYR A 366 4.08 -14.07 -0.43
CA TYR A 366 4.67 -13.66 -1.69
C TYR A 366 5.19 -12.21 -1.62
N SER A 367 6.40 -12.00 -2.14
CA SER A 367 6.97 -10.67 -2.33
C SER A 367 7.74 -10.66 -3.64
N ILE A 368 7.40 -9.74 -4.54
CA ILE A 368 8.08 -9.63 -5.83
C ILE A 368 9.56 -9.26 -5.68
N TRP A 369 9.88 -8.51 -4.62
CA TRP A 369 11.24 -8.08 -4.28
C TRP A 369 12.13 -9.20 -3.75
N ALA A 370 11.53 -10.35 -3.40
CA ALA A 370 12.28 -11.49 -2.87
C ALA A 370 12.85 -12.40 -3.96
N SER A 371 12.30 -12.36 -5.18
CA SER A 371 12.82 -13.13 -6.31
C SER A 371 14.01 -12.43 -6.96
N ASP A 372 15.16 -13.08 -6.98
CA ASP A 372 16.28 -12.64 -7.79
C ASP A 372 15.94 -12.79 -9.29
N VAL A 373 16.45 -11.87 -10.09
CA VAL A 373 16.39 -11.86 -11.58
C VAL A 373 17.04 -13.12 -12.21
N GLY A 374 17.56 -14.06 -11.42
CA GLY A 374 18.27 -15.26 -11.87
C GLY A 374 17.55 -16.60 -11.70
N THR A 375 16.42 -16.68 -10.98
CA THR A 375 15.70 -17.96 -10.77
C THR A 375 14.51 -18.08 -11.72
N GLU A 376 14.53 -19.09 -12.60
CA GLU A 376 13.57 -19.35 -13.69
C GLU A 376 13.32 -18.16 -14.65
N LEU A 377 13.49 -18.39 -15.95
CA LEU A 377 13.34 -17.34 -16.98
C LEU A 377 11.99 -16.59 -16.89
N ALA A 378 10.93 -17.26 -16.43
CA ALA A 378 9.61 -16.66 -16.27
C ALA A 378 9.53 -15.64 -15.11
N VAL A 379 10.15 -15.94 -13.96
CA VAL A 379 10.12 -15.06 -12.77
C VAL A 379 11.12 -13.90 -12.92
N SER A 380 12.26 -14.18 -13.56
CA SER A 380 13.20 -13.14 -14.01
C SER A 380 12.55 -12.14 -14.95
N PHE A 381 11.85 -12.62 -15.99
CA PHE A 381 11.15 -11.77 -16.95
C PHE A 381 10.04 -10.97 -16.27
N LEU A 382 9.28 -11.59 -15.36
CA LEU A 382 8.24 -10.90 -14.61
C LEU A 382 8.81 -9.78 -13.74
N THR A 383 9.86 -10.03 -12.97
CA THR A 383 10.48 -9.04 -12.06
C THR A 383 11.08 -7.86 -12.85
N LEU A 384 11.81 -8.14 -13.94
CA LEU A 384 12.32 -7.11 -14.86
C LEU A 384 11.20 -6.30 -15.51
N CYS A 385 10.14 -6.97 -15.96
CA CYS A 385 8.99 -6.31 -16.58
C CYS A 385 8.25 -5.41 -15.58
N VAL A 386 8.14 -5.85 -14.33
CA VAL A 386 7.46 -5.09 -13.29
C VAL A 386 8.27 -3.88 -12.82
N MET A 387 9.60 -4.00 -12.69
CA MET A 387 10.46 -2.82 -12.48
C MET A 387 10.39 -1.86 -13.68
N ALA A 388 10.31 -2.40 -14.91
CA ALA A 388 10.09 -1.57 -16.09
C ALA A 388 8.74 -0.84 -16.03
N PHE A 389 7.66 -1.44 -15.49
CA PHE A 389 6.38 -0.74 -15.31
C PHE A 389 6.47 0.45 -14.36
N ILE A 390 7.21 0.34 -13.25
CA ILE A 390 7.45 1.47 -12.33
C ILE A 390 8.25 2.57 -13.04
N ILE A 391 9.32 2.21 -13.74
CA ILE A 391 10.17 3.17 -14.47
C ILE A 391 9.37 3.87 -15.57
N VAL A 392 8.58 3.12 -16.34
CA VAL A 392 7.70 3.65 -17.38
C VAL A 392 6.65 4.58 -16.78
N ALA A 393 5.99 4.20 -15.68
CA ALA A 393 5.04 5.06 -14.99
C ALA A 393 5.71 6.36 -14.49
N GLY A 394 6.95 6.28 -13.99
CA GLY A 394 7.75 7.43 -13.59
C GLY A 394 8.06 8.37 -14.77
N ILE A 395 8.47 7.82 -15.92
CA ILE A 395 8.71 8.60 -17.15
C ILE A 395 7.41 9.28 -17.61
N CYS A 396 6.28 8.56 -17.59
CA CYS A 396 4.96 9.10 -17.92
C CYS A 396 4.57 10.26 -16.99
N ALA A 397 4.83 10.14 -15.69
CA ALA A 397 4.59 11.21 -14.72
C ALA A 397 5.47 12.44 -15.00
N CYS A 398 6.76 12.25 -15.29
CA CYS A 398 7.67 13.34 -15.67
C CYS A 398 7.20 14.05 -16.96
N LEU A 399 6.82 13.29 -18.00
CA LEU A 399 6.26 13.86 -19.23
C LEU A 399 4.96 14.63 -18.97
N TYR A 400 4.08 14.10 -18.12
CA TYR A 400 2.87 14.80 -17.70
C TYR A 400 3.17 16.15 -17.03
N PHE A 401 4.10 16.18 -16.07
CA PHE A 401 4.48 17.41 -15.39
C PHE A 401 5.09 18.44 -16.36
N LEU A 402 5.95 18.01 -17.29
CA LEU A 402 6.49 18.88 -18.31
C LEU A 402 5.38 19.50 -19.19
N PHE A 403 4.40 18.69 -19.62
CA PHE A 403 3.25 19.20 -20.38
C PHE A 403 2.40 20.17 -19.57
N LEU A 404 2.13 19.86 -18.30
CA LEU A 404 1.35 20.73 -17.42
C LEU A 404 2.06 22.09 -17.24
N CYS A 405 3.35 22.09 -16.92
CA CYS A 405 4.16 23.31 -16.79
C CYS A 405 4.16 24.14 -18.09
N PHE A 406 4.31 23.48 -19.24
CA PHE A 406 4.26 24.15 -20.54
C PHE A 406 2.89 24.78 -20.81
N MET A 407 1.79 24.06 -20.56
CA MET A 407 0.44 24.57 -20.73
C MET A 407 0.17 25.75 -19.79
N VAL A 408 0.56 25.65 -18.53
CA VAL A 408 0.42 26.73 -17.54
C VAL A 408 1.20 27.97 -18.00
N PHE A 409 2.44 27.80 -18.46
CA PHE A 409 3.24 28.91 -19.01
C PHE A 409 2.56 29.56 -20.22
N GLN A 410 2.03 28.76 -21.16
CA GLN A 410 1.29 29.28 -22.30
C GLN A 410 0.02 30.03 -21.89
N VAL A 411 -0.73 29.51 -20.93
CA VAL A 411 -1.93 30.17 -20.39
C VAL A 411 -1.56 31.52 -19.78
N PHE A 412 -0.53 31.59 -18.94
CA PHE A 412 -0.07 32.86 -18.38
C PHE A 412 0.40 33.85 -19.45
N ARG A 413 1.14 33.37 -20.47
CA ARG A 413 1.59 34.22 -21.58
C ARG A 413 0.41 34.76 -22.39
N ASN A 414 -0.60 33.93 -22.65
CA ASN A 414 -1.80 34.32 -23.40
C ASN A 414 -2.67 35.31 -22.59
N ILE A 415 -2.87 35.05 -21.30
CA ILE A 415 -3.54 35.99 -20.38
C ILE A 415 -2.81 37.32 -20.36
N SER A 416 -1.48 37.33 -20.26
CA SER A 416 -0.68 38.56 -20.28
C SER A 416 -0.84 39.33 -21.60
N GLY A 417 -0.78 38.64 -22.75
CA GLY A 417 -0.96 39.27 -24.07
C GLY A 417 -2.39 39.73 -24.36
N LYS A 418 -3.40 39.06 -23.81
CA LYS A 418 -4.80 39.52 -23.93
C LYS A 418 -5.11 40.65 -22.96
N ARG A 419 -4.52 40.67 -21.76
CA ARG A 419 -4.70 41.77 -20.80
C ARG A 419 -4.29 43.12 -21.38
N THR A 420 -3.28 43.14 -22.25
CA THR A 420 -2.86 44.35 -23.00
C THR A 420 -3.85 44.78 -24.10
N SER A 421 -4.70 43.88 -24.59
CA SER A 421 -5.72 44.18 -25.63
C SER A 421 -7.17 44.27 -25.10
N LEU A 422 -7.42 43.89 -23.85
CA LEU A 422 -8.74 44.02 -23.18
C LEU A 422 -9.34 45.44 -23.24
N PRO A 423 -8.57 46.55 -23.11
CA PRO A 423 -9.15 47.89 -23.19
C PRO A 423 -9.74 48.23 -24.57
N ALA A 424 -9.30 47.54 -25.64
CA ALA A 424 -9.72 47.77 -27.02
C ALA A 424 -10.90 46.89 -27.47
N MET A 425 -11.39 45.98 -26.62
CA MET A 425 -12.52 45.09 -26.96
C MET A 425 -13.89 45.65 -26.55
N SER A 426 -14.95 45.19 -27.23
CA SER A 426 -16.33 45.56 -26.89
C SER A 426 -16.70 45.11 -25.47
N LYS A 427 -17.50 45.92 -24.75
CA LYS A 427 -17.80 45.74 -23.32
C LYS A 427 -18.34 44.35 -22.97
N ALA A 428 -19.18 43.76 -23.82
CA ALA A 428 -19.72 42.40 -23.63
C ALA A 428 -18.65 41.30 -23.79
N ARG A 429 -17.72 41.48 -24.72
CA ARG A 429 -16.62 40.53 -24.97
C ARG A 429 -15.51 40.67 -23.91
N ARG A 430 -15.27 41.89 -23.44
CA ARG A 430 -14.38 42.21 -22.34
C ARG A 430 -14.85 41.55 -21.03
N LEU A 431 -16.14 41.67 -20.69
CA LEU A 431 -16.73 41.00 -19.52
C LEU A 431 -16.64 39.47 -19.60
N HIS A 432 -16.72 38.87 -20.79
CA HIS A 432 -16.58 37.43 -20.96
C HIS A 432 -15.13 36.93 -20.85
N TYR A 433 -14.13 37.80 -20.97
CA TYR A 433 -12.71 37.46 -20.81
C TYR A 433 -12.11 37.89 -19.46
N GLU A 434 -12.76 38.84 -18.75
CA GLU A 434 -12.37 39.27 -17.40
C GLU A 434 -12.93 38.35 -16.29
N VAL A 435 -14.03 37.65 -16.57
CA VAL A 435 -14.62 36.59 -15.74
C VAL A 435 -14.05 35.25 -16.17
#